data_AF-A0A2G4R4A6-F1
#
_entry.id   AF-A0A2G4R4A6-F1
#
_cell.length_a   1.000
_cell.length_b   1.000
_cell.length_c   1.000
_cell.angle_alpha   90.00
_cell.angle_beta   90.00
_cell.angle_gamma   90.00
#
_symmetry.space_group_name_H-M   'P 1'
#
loop_
_entity.id
_entity.type
_entity.pdbx_description
1 polymer ?
#
loop_
_entity_poly.entity_id
_entity_poly.type
_entity_poly.pdbx_seq_one_letter_code
_entity_poly.pdbx_strand_id
1 'polypeptide(L)'
;MNSINELRFNTLANKTNGNIQDKGIGDEFAKMLKNEIEDLNTAQEKGEAAMTDIATGQVKDLHQAAIAITKAESSMKFMLEVRNKAISAYKEITRTQI
;
A
#
# COMPACT_ATOMS: atom_id res chain seq x y z
N MET A 1 7.46 51.06 35.77
CA MET A 1 6.87 49.83 36.35
C MET A 1 6.09 49.15 35.25
N ASN A 2 6.60 48.03 34.77
CA ASN A 2 6.24 47.43 33.49
C ASN A 2 5.34 46.22 33.73
N SER A 3 4.03 46.37 33.49
CA SER A 3 3.02 45.33 33.73
C SER A 3 2.38 44.80 32.44
N ILE A 4 3.15 44.75 31.33
CA ILE A 4 2.67 44.23 30.04
C ILE A 4 3.52 43.01 29.62
N ASN A 5 3.69 42.02 30.49
CA ASN A 5 4.38 40.78 30.10
C ASN A 5 3.80 39.46 30.63
N GLU A 6 2.54 39.42 31.08
CA GLU A 6 1.97 38.18 31.65
C GLU A 6 0.75 37.61 30.90
N LEU A 7 0.50 38.01 29.65
CA LEU A 7 -0.63 37.50 28.86
C LEU A 7 -0.27 36.88 27.50
N ARG A 8 0.96 36.43 27.27
CA ARG A 8 1.36 35.96 25.92
C ARG A 8 2.06 34.59 25.79
N PHE A 9 2.12 33.74 26.82
CA PHE A 9 2.86 32.47 26.66
C PHE A 9 2.19 31.17 27.16
N ASN A 10 0.97 31.19 27.72
CA ASN A 10 0.33 29.93 28.17
C ASN A 10 -0.84 29.44 27.30
N THR A 11 -1.13 30.08 26.17
CA THR A 11 -2.21 29.66 25.25
C THR A 11 -1.73 29.08 23.92
N LEU A 12 -0.41 28.94 23.74
CA LEU A 12 0.19 28.22 22.60
C LEU A 12 0.84 26.90 23.00
N ALA A 13 0.88 26.57 24.30
CA ALA A 13 1.43 25.31 24.81
C ALA A 13 0.37 24.19 25.00
N ASN A 14 -0.93 24.48 24.84
CA ASN A 14 -2.00 23.52 25.13
C ASN A 14 -3.05 23.39 24.01
N LYS A 15 -2.62 23.41 22.74
CA LYS A 15 -3.48 23.02 21.61
C LYS A 15 -2.70 22.31 20.49
N THR A 16 -1.90 21.32 20.87
CA THR A 16 -1.51 20.18 20.02
C THR A 16 -1.35 18.91 20.86
N ASN A 17 -2.23 18.72 21.85
CA ASN A 17 -2.58 17.39 22.36
C ASN A 17 -3.56 16.73 21.37
N GLY A 18 -3.10 16.55 20.13
CA GLY A 18 -3.69 15.60 19.20
C GLY A 18 -2.69 14.46 19.09
N ASN A 19 -3.13 13.22 19.30
CA ASN A 19 -2.36 12.00 19.08
C ASN A 19 -1.58 12.04 17.76
N ILE A 20 -0.37 12.60 17.76
CA ILE A 20 0.68 12.16 16.85
C ILE A 20 1.24 10.93 17.53
N GLN A 21 0.45 9.85 17.49
CA GLN A 21 1.06 8.54 17.47
C GLN A 21 2.01 8.60 16.29
N ASP A 22 3.29 8.45 16.59
CA ASP A 22 4.33 7.98 15.69
C ASP A 22 3.87 6.63 15.10
N LYS A 23 2.81 6.65 14.28
CA LYS A 23 2.54 5.60 13.31
C LYS A 23 3.62 5.83 12.29
N GLY A 24 4.78 5.22 12.55
CA GLY A 24 5.94 5.36 11.70
C GLY A 24 5.54 5.13 10.25
N ILE A 25 6.14 5.88 9.33
CA ILE A 25 5.93 5.78 7.88
C ILE A 25 5.94 4.31 7.40
N GLY A 26 6.69 3.44 8.08
CA GLY A 26 6.71 2.00 7.85
C GLY A 26 5.37 1.29 8.07
N ASP A 27 4.61 1.64 9.11
CA ASP A 27 3.30 1.02 9.40
C ASP A 27 2.25 1.42 8.36
N GLU A 28 2.29 2.68 7.88
CA GLU A 28 1.38 3.15 6.83
C GLU A 28 1.69 2.50 5.49
N PHE A 29 2.97 2.38 5.12
CA PHE A 29 3.40 1.64 3.93
C PHE A 29 3.05 0.15 4.03
N ALA A 30 3.28 -0.49 5.18
CA ALA A 30 2.94 -1.90 5.39
C ALA A 30 1.44 -2.15 5.25
N LYS A 31 0.61 -1.24 5.77
CA LYS A 31 -0.85 -1.30 5.61
C LYS A 31 -1.27 -1.11 4.15
N MET A 32 -0.72 -0.13 3.45
CA MET A 32 -0.97 0.06 2.02
C MET A 32 -0.58 -1.19 1.24
N LEU A 33 0.65 -1.69 1.42
CA LEU A 33 1.14 -2.88 0.75
C LEU A 33 0.26 -4.10 1.01
N LYS A 34 -0.21 -4.28 2.25
CA LYS A 34 -1.15 -5.35 2.59
C LYS A 34 -2.46 -5.23 1.80
N ASN A 35 -3.05 -4.05 1.75
CA ASN A 35 -4.27 -3.83 0.98
C ASN A 35 -4.06 -4.13 -0.51
N GLU A 36 -2.94 -3.70 -1.08
CA GLU A 36 -2.60 -3.96 -2.48
C GLU A 36 -2.39 -5.47 -2.76
N ILE A 37 -1.90 -6.26 -1.78
CA ILE A 37 -1.84 -7.72 -1.88
C ILE A 37 -3.25 -8.33 -1.95
N GLU A 38 -4.15 -7.87 -1.09
CA GLU A 38 -5.54 -8.35 -1.04
C GLU A 38 -6.29 -7.98 -2.34
N ASP A 39 -6.07 -6.78 -2.86
CA ASP A 39 -6.62 -6.32 -4.13
C ASP A 39 -6.04 -7.11 -5.32
N LEU A 40 -4.74 -7.44 -5.29
CA LEU A 40 -4.11 -8.30 -6.28
C LEU A 40 -4.73 -9.70 -6.28
N ASN A 41 -4.94 -10.31 -5.11
CA ASN A 41 -5.60 -11.62 -5.01
C ASN A 41 -6.99 -11.58 -5.66
N THR A 42 -7.77 -10.54 -5.34
CA THR A 42 -9.09 -10.33 -5.93
C THR A 42 -9.02 -10.14 -7.46
N ALA A 43 -8.00 -9.44 -7.96
CA ALA A 43 -7.78 -9.26 -9.38
C ALA A 43 -7.40 -10.58 -10.09
N GLN A 44 -6.59 -11.42 -9.45
CA GLN A 44 -6.23 -12.75 -9.94
C GLN A 44 -7.46 -13.66 -10.05
N GLU A 45 -8.27 -13.76 -8.99
CA GLU A 45 -9.51 -14.55 -9.01
C GLU A 45 -10.46 -14.12 -10.13
N LYS A 46 -10.62 -12.80 -10.33
CA LYS A 46 -11.41 -12.25 -11.45
C LYS A 46 -10.82 -12.59 -12.82
N GLY A 47 -9.50 -12.55 -12.95
CA GLY A 47 -8.80 -12.94 -14.18
C GLY A 47 -8.99 -14.42 -14.50
N GLU A 48 -8.91 -15.31 -13.49
CA GLU A 48 -9.14 -16.74 -13.64
C GLU A 48 -10.59 -17.08 -14.00
N ALA A 49 -11.55 -16.40 -13.37
CA ALA A 49 -12.96 -16.52 -13.74
C ALA A 49 -13.18 -16.08 -15.20
N ALA A 50 -12.62 -14.93 -15.60
CA ALA A 50 -12.69 -14.44 -16.97
C ALA A 50 -12.04 -15.41 -17.98
N MET A 51 -10.90 -16.01 -17.64
CA MET A 51 -10.27 -17.05 -18.48
C MET A 51 -11.18 -18.27 -18.64
N THR A 52 -11.84 -18.68 -17.56
CA THR A 52 -12.78 -19.81 -17.57
C THR A 52 -14.00 -19.51 -18.43
N ASP A 53 -14.57 -18.30 -18.31
CA ASP A 53 -15.70 -17.85 -19.13
C ASP A 53 -15.35 -17.79 -20.63
N ILE A 54 -14.12 -17.38 -20.95
CA ILE A 54 -13.62 -17.40 -22.32
C ILE A 54 -13.50 -18.84 -22.84
N ALA A 55 -12.86 -19.72 -22.08
CA ALA A 55 -12.63 -21.11 -22.48
C ALA A 55 -13.93 -21.91 -22.65
N THR A 56 -14.95 -21.59 -21.84
CA THR A 56 -16.28 -22.22 -21.90
C THR A 56 -17.23 -21.56 -22.90
N GLY A 57 -16.83 -20.45 -23.51
CA GLY A 57 -17.67 -19.68 -24.46
C GLY A 57 -18.82 -18.91 -23.80
N GLN A 58 -18.80 -18.74 -22.48
CA GLN A 58 -19.82 -18.00 -21.71
C GLN A 58 -19.51 -16.50 -21.58
N VAL A 59 -18.35 -16.06 -22.08
CA VAL A 59 -17.92 -14.67 -22.01
C VAL A 59 -18.85 -13.73 -22.80
N LYS A 60 -19.50 -12.81 -22.10
CA LYS A 60 -20.36 -11.77 -22.72
C LYS A 60 -19.56 -10.63 -23.35
N ASP A 61 -18.44 -10.27 -22.74
CA ASP A 61 -17.58 -9.18 -23.17
C ASP A 61 -16.11 -9.61 -23.12
N LEU A 62 -15.61 -10.03 -24.29
CA LEU A 62 -14.25 -10.50 -24.44
C LEU A 62 -13.21 -9.40 -24.15
N HIS A 63 -13.54 -8.14 -24.44
CA HIS A 63 -12.64 -7.01 -24.23
C HIS A 63 -12.45 -6.73 -22.74
N GLN A 64 -13.53 -6.72 -21.96
CA GLN A 64 -13.45 -6.56 -20.50
C GLN A 64 -12.74 -7.74 -19.84
N ALA A 65 -13.01 -8.97 -20.31
CA ALA A 65 -12.31 -10.15 -19.84
C ALA A 65 -10.79 -10.06 -20.10
N ALA A 66 -10.40 -9.66 -21.31
CA ALA A 66 -8.99 -9.46 -21.67
C ALA A 66 -8.31 -8.36 -20.83
N ILE A 67 -9.01 -7.25 -20.54
CA ILE A 67 -8.52 -6.20 -19.65
C ILE A 67 -8.29 -6.74 -18.23
N ALA A 68 -9.24 -7.49 -17.69
CA ALA A 68 -9.15 -8.04 -16.34
C ALA A 68 -7.93 -8.97 -16.20
N ILE A 69 -7.74 -9.86 -17.17
CA ILE A 69 -6.60 -10.78 -17.22
C ILE A 69 -5.28 -10.00 -17.32
N THR A 70 -5.19 -9.07 -18.27
CA THR A 70 -3.97 -8.27 -18.49
C THR A 70 -3.62 -7.43 -17.26
N LYS A 71 -4.63 -6.87 -16.59
CA LYS A 71 -4.45 -6.12 -15.34
C LYS A 71 -3.90 -7.04 -14.24
N ALA A 72 -4.50 -8.21 -14.04
CA ALA A 72 -4.05 -9.17 -13.03
C ALA A 72 -2.60 -9.60 -13.28
N GLU A 73 -2.24 -9.91 -14.53
CA GLU A 73 -0.87 -10.29 -14.90
C GLU A 73 0.14 -9.17 -14.67
N SER A 74 -0.17 -7.94 -15.10
CA SER A 74 0.74 -6.79 -14.94
C SER A 74 0.94 -6.45 -13.46
N SER A 75 -0.14 -6.43 -12.68
CA SER A 75 -0.09 -6.20 -11.23
C SER A 75 0.71 -7.28 -10.51
N MET A 76 0.58 -8.55 -10.92
CA MET A 76 1.36 -9.65 -10.35
C MET A 76 2.86 -9.50 -10.65
N LYS A 77 3.22 -9.16 -11.90
CA LYS A 77 4.62 -8.89 -12.28
C LYS A 77 5.21 -7.76 -11.44
N PHE A 78 4.48 -6.66 -11.30
CA PHE A 78 4.91 -5.55 -10.43
C PHE A 78 5.12 -6.02 -8.98
N MET A 79 4.21 -6.83 -8.44
CA MET A 79 4.32 -7.30 -7.07
C MET A 79 5.52 -8.23 -6.84
N LEU A 80 5.85 -9.06 -7.83
CA LEU A 80 7.06 -9.88 -7.79
C LEU A 80 8.33 -9.02 -7.72
N GLU A 81 8.37 -7.90 -8.45
CA GLU A 81 9.49 -6.96 -8.36
C GLU A 81 9.58 -6.29 -6.99
N VAL A 82 8.44 -5.89 -6.42
CA VAL A 82 8.39 -5.34 -5.04
C VAL A 82 8.90 -6.38 -4.04
N ARG A 83 8.44 -7.64 -4.15
CA ARG A 83 8.92 -8.75 -3.31
C ARG A 83 10.43 -8.95 -3.44
N ASN A 84 10.95 -8.98 -4.65
CA ASN A 84 12.38 -9.14 -4.91
C ASN A 84 13.20 -7.99 -4.29
N LYS A 85 12.70 -6.76 -4.41
CA LYS A 85 13.33 -5.57 -3.81
C LYS A 85 13.31 -5.63 -2.28
N ALA A 86 12.20 -6.05 -1.68
CA ALA A 86 12.09 -6.19 -0.23
C ALA A 86 13.07 -7.24 0.31
N ILE A 87 13.15 -8.41 -0.33
CA ILE A 87 14.13 -9.46 0.02
C ILE A 87 15.56 -8.93 -0.13
N SER A 88 15.86 -8.19 -1.20
CA SER A 88 17.18 -7.62 -1.44
C SER A 88 17.55 -6.57 -0.38
N ALA A 89 16.62 -5.70 -0.01
CA ALA A 89 16.83 -4.70 1.05
C ALA A 89 17.12 -5.37 2.40
N TYR A 90 16.39 -6.44 2.73
CA TYR A 90 16.67 -7.23 3.93
C TYR A 90 18.08 -7.82 3.91
N LYS A 91 18.48 -8.45 2.79
CA LYS A 91 19.84 -8.99 2.62
C LYS A 91 20.92 -7.91 2.77
N GLU A 92 20.71 -6.73 2.20
CA GLU A 92 21.67 -5.63 2.28
C GLU A 92 21.86 -5.15 3.73
N ILE A 93 20.78 -4.95 4.48
CA ILE A 93 20.82 -4.55 5.90
C ILE A 93 21.60 -5.58 6.74
N THR A 94 21.42 -6.88 6.47
CA THR A 94 22.18 -7.93 7.18
C THR A 94 23.66 -7.95 6.81
N ARG A 95 24.02 -7.55 5.58
CA ARG A 95 25.40 -7.51 5.10
C ARG A 95 26.18 -6.30 5.64
N THR A 96 25.51 -5.19 5.93
CA THR A 96 26.14 -4.01 6.55
C THR A 96 26.45 -4.20 8.04
N GLN A 97 25.74 -5.11 8.71
CA GLN A 97 25.88 -5.33 10.16
C GLN A 97 26.94 -6.38 10.56
N ILE A 98 27.50 -7.12 9.59
CA ILE A 98 28.62 -8.04 9.81
C ILE A 98 29.97 -7.36 9.55
#